data_AF-A0A9X5CF88-F1
#
_entry.id   AF-A0A9X5CF88-F1
#
_cell.length_a   1.000
_cell.length_b   1.000
_cell.length_c   1.000
_cell.angle_alpha   90.00
_cell.angle_beta   90.00
_cell.angle_gamma   90.00
#
_symmetry.space_group_name_H-M   'P 1'
#
loop_
_entity.id
_entity.type
_entity.pdbx_description
1 polymer ?
#
loop_
_entity_poly.entity_id
_entity_poly.type
_entity_poly.pdbx_seq_one_letter_code
_entity_poly.pdbx_strand_id
1 'polypeptide(L)'
;MTKGINKRLKKSISLAVTSIMVTLSISTTAFASPVFYTSEEGIGIEVNNSVGDVQTRAVIEGDKVSVLGGTLWATWNNGVTFRANYDHSYKVHRCSATNDHETRMRSEWASPGVRAISPWLSQTLSNNKVWASTEE
;
A
#
# COMPACT_ATOMS: atom_id res chain seq x y z
N MET A 1 25.94 -73.80 -0.04
CA MET A 1 25.97 -73.10 1.27
C MET A 1 27.20 -72.19 1.20
N THR A 2 27.15 -70.86 1.27
CA THR A 2 26.39 -69.94 2.14
C THR A 2 26.16 -68.60 1.40
N LYS A 3 25.00 -67.98 1.64
CA LYS A 3 24.55 -66.69 1.09
C LYS A 3 25.41 -65.51 1.59
N GLY A 4 25.76 -64.59 0.69
CA GLY A 4 26.22 -63.24 1.01
C GLY A 4 25.32 -62.20 0.34
N ILE A 5 24.39 -61.64 1.11
CA ILE A 5 23.54 -60.51 0.73
C ILE A 5 24.42 -59.24 0.76
N ASN A 6 24.35 -58.36 -0.26
CA ASN A 6 24.15 -56.93 0.00
C ASN A 6 23.90 -56.07 -1.26
N LYS A 7 22.69 -55.50 -1.26
CA LYS A 7 22.27 -54.14 -1.62
C LYS A 7 22.66 -53.59 -3.00
N ARG A 8 21.65 -53.62 -3.89
CA ARG A 8 21.43 -52.67 -4.99
C ARG A 8 21.64 -51.22 -4.50
N LEU A 9 22.52 -50.47 -5.16
CA LEU A 9 22.53 -49.00 -5.10
C LEU A 9 22.27 -48.47 -6.51
N LYS A 10 21.02 -48.10 -6.79
CA LYS A 10 20.64 -47.35 -7.99
C LYS A 10 21.16 -45.92 -7.79
N LYS A 11 22.12 -45.46 -8.60
CA LYS A 11 22.54 -44.05 -8.59
C LYS A 11 21.52 -43.26 -9.40
N SER A 12 20.56 -42.69 -8.68
CA SER A 12 19.56 -41.76 -9.20
C SER A 12 20.24 -40.43 -9.55
N ILE A 13 19.85 -39.93 -10.72
CA ILE A 13 20.13 -38.63 -11.30
C ILE A 13 19.76 -37.51 -10.32
N SER A 14 20.64 -36.53 -10.12
CA SER A 14 20.27 -35.24 -9.54
C SER A 14 20.65 -34.16 -10.54
N LEU A 15 19.67 -33.77 -11.36
CA LEU A 15 19.75 -32.56 -12.16
C LEU A 15 19.32 -31.42 -11.24
N ALA A 16 20.29 -30.74 -10.64
CA ALA A 16 20.02 -29.58 -9.82
C ALA A 16 19.57 -28.43 -10.73
N VAL A 17 18.26 -28.15 -10.75
CA VAL A 17 17.70 -26.95 -11.38
C VAL A 17 18.01 -25.78 -10.45
N THR A 18 19.06 -25.03 -10.74
CA THR A 18 19.35 -23.77 -10.05
C THR A 18 18.38 -22.72 -10.58
N SER A 19 17.26 -22.51 -9.89
CA SER A 19 16.38 -21.38 -10.14
C SER A 19 17.09 -20.10 -9.67
N ILE A 20 17.60 -19.32 -10.62
CA ILE A 20 18.05 -17.94 -10.37
C ILE A 20 16.80 -17.17 -9.91
N MET A 21 16.69 -16.93 -8.60
CA MET A 21 15.74 -15.94 -8.08
C MET A 21 16.22 -14.58 -8.59
N VAL A 22 15.54 -14.06 -9.62
CA VAL A 22 15.65 -12.65 -9.98
C VAL A 22 15.04 -11.89 -8.81
N THR A 23 15.86 -11.43 -7.87
CA THR A 23 15.44 -10.41 -6.92
C THR A 23 15.28 -9.12 -7.71
N LEU A 24 14.10 -8.95 -8.30
CA LEU A 24 13.66 -7.64 -8.77
C LEU A 24 13.56 -6.78 -7.51
N SER A 25 14.59 -5.99 -7.23
CA SER A 25 14.51 -4.87 -6.30
C SER A 25 13.59 -3.84 -6.95
N ILE A 26 12.28 -4.10 -6.90
CA ILE A 26 11.29 -3.09 -7.23
C ILE A 26 11.26 -2.18 -6.03
N SER A 27 12.15 -1.19 -6.00
CA SER A 27 12.00 -0.03 -5.13
C SER A 27 10.71 0.67 -5.55
N THR A 28 9.57 0.27 -4.99
CA THR A 28 8.26 0.87 -5.29
C THR A 28 8.16 2.17 -4.50
N THR A 29 8.63 3.25 -5.11
CA THR A 29 8.20 4.60 -4.76
C THR A 29 6.69 4.67 -4.93
N ALA A 30 5.98 5.16 -3.90
CA ALA A 30 4.53 5.28 -3.90
C ALA A 30 4.08 6.41 -4.83
N PHE A 31 4.19 6.18 -6.14
CA PHE A 31 3.74 7.13 -7.14
C PHE A 31 2.23 7.27 -7.05
N ALA A 32 1.78 8.50 -6.83
CA ALA A 32 0.37 8.86 -6.96
C ALA A 32 -0.01 8.91 -8.45
N SER A 33 -0.97 8.08 -8.83
CA SER A 33 -1.58 8.07 -10.17
C SER A 33 -2.72 9.12 -10.26
N PRO A 34 -3.33 9.39 -11.43
CA PRO A 34 -4.01 10.67 -11.72
C PRO A 34 -5.10 11.07 -10.72
N VAL A 35 -5.30 12.37 -10.60
CA VAL A 35 -6.31 12.99 -9.73
C VAL A 35 -7.71 12.74 -10.31
N PHE A 36 -8.63 12.20 -9.50
CA PHE A 36 -10.02 11.92 -9.89
C PHE A 36 -11.02 12.88 -9.21
N TYR A 37 -12.07 13.28 -9.93
CA TYR A 37 -13.04 14.31 -9.49
C TYR A 37 -14.45 13.79 -9.17
N THR A 38 -14.71 12.48 -9.23
CA THR A 38 -16.08 11.93 -9.29
C THR A 38 -16.49 11.08 -8.09
N SER A 39 -16.07 11.43 -6.87
CA SER A 39 -16.50 10.71 -5.66
C SER A 39 -17.22 11.63 -4.68
N GLU A 40 -18.18 11.09 -3.91
CA GLU A 40 -18.75 11.76 -2.73
C GLU A 40 -17.68 12.10 -1.66
N GLU A 41 -16.46 11.56 -1.81
CA GLU A 41 -15.31 11.85 -0.96
C GLU A 41 -14.51 13.06 -1.41
N GLY A 42 -14.86 13.69 -2.54
CA GLY A 42 -14.10 14.79 -3.13
C GLY A 42 -13.04 14.31 -4.10
N ILE A 43 -11.90 15.01 -4.12
CA ILE A 43 -10.80 14.76 -5.04
C ILE A 43 -9.86 13.72 -4.45
N GLY A 44 -9.48 12.69 -5.21
CA GLY A 44 -8.59 11.64 -4.72
C GLY A 44 -7.49 11.24 -5.69
N ILE A 45 -6.54 10.48 -5.17
CA ILE A 45 -5.40 9.91 -5.88
C ILE A 45 -5.39 8.39 -5.68
N GLU A 46 -4.98 7.67 -6.72
CA GLU A 46 -4.68 6.24 -6.60
C GLU A 46 -3.28 6.05 -6.06
N VAL A 47 -3.14 5.17 -5.06
CA VAL A 47 -1.90 4.92 -4.36
C VAL A 47 -1.46 3.48 -4.60
N ASN A 48 -0.21 3.33 -5.05
CA ASN A 48 0.37 2.02 -5.32
C ASN A 48 0.61 1.24 -4.02
N ASN A 49 0.61 -0.09 -4.17
CA ASN A 49 0.84 -1.00 -3.06
C ASN A 49 2.28 -1.00 -2.57
N SER A 50 2.44 -1.20 -1.26
CA SER A 50 3.73 -1.57 -0.65
C SER A 50 3.95 -3.09 -0.61
N VAL A 51 3.32 -3.85 -1.52
CA VAL A 51 3.45 -5.31 -1.57
C VAL A 51 4.73 -5.63 -2.34
N GLY A 52 5.83 -5.77 -1.62
CA GLY A 52 7.11 -6.11 -2.24
C GLY A 52 8.30 -6.25 -1.31
N ASP A 53 8.26 -5.67 -0.10
CA ASP A 53 9.37 -5.84 0.84
C ASP A 53 8.91 -6.30 2.22
N VAL A 54 9.67 -7.28 2.70
CA VAL A 54 9.61 -7.97 3.99
C VAL A 54 9.21 -7.02 5.10
N GLN A 55 8.12 -7.31 5.83
CA GLN A 55 7.84 -6.84 7.20
C GLN A 55 8.66 -5.62 7.65
N THR A 56 8.61 -4.52 6.91
CA THR A 56 9.31 -3.34 7.35
C THR A 56 8.44 -2.84 8.48
N ARG A 57 8.88 -3.00 9.73
CA ARG A 57 8.22 -2.46 10.94
C ARG A 57 8.13 -0.91 10.93
N ALA A 58 8.31 -0.31 9.75
CA ALA A 58 8.46 1.09 9.47
C ALA A 58 7.17 1.63 8.90
N VAL A 59 6.89 2.87 9.30
CA VAL A 59 5.84 3.69 8.73
C VAL A 59 6.43 4.34 7.48
N ILE A 60 5.81 4.11 6.32
CA ILE A 60 6.25 4.66 5.03
C ILE A 60 5.29 5.78 4.65
N GLU A 61 5.80 6.99 4.43
CA GLU A 61 5.02 8.06 3.79
C GLU A 61 5.13 7.93 2.27
N GLY A 62 4.00 8.07 1.58
CA GLY A 62 4.02 8.18 0.12
C GLY A 62 4.14 9.61 -0.35
N ASP A 63 4.01 9.76 -1.66
CA ASP A 63 4.16 11.03 -2.32
C ASP A 63 3.06 12.01 -1.88
N LYS A 64 3.49 13.25 -1.66
CA LYS A 64 2.63 14.37 -1.26
C LYS A 64 2.11 15.06 -2.52
N VAL A 65 0.80 15.07 -2.68
CA VAL A 65 0.13 15.63 -3.85
C VAL A 65 -0.71 16.82 -3.44
N SER A 66 -0.63 17.92 -4.19
CA SER A 66 -1.50 19.07 -3.95
C SER A 66 -2.91 18.78 -4.48
N VAL A 67 -3.90 18.86 -3.60
CA VAL A 67 -5.31 18.59 -3.90
C VAL A 67 -6.14 19.67 -3.22
N LEU A 68 -7.06 20.32 -3.96
CA LEU A 68 -7.96 21.36 -3.43
C LEU A 68 -7.24 22.50 -2.65
N GLY A 69 -5.99 22.80 -2.96
CA GLY A 69 -5.19 23.80 -2.22
C GLY A 69 -4.56 23.29 -0.92
N GLY A 70 -4.79 22.03 -0.56
CA GLY A 70 -4.11 21.31 0.52
C GLY A 70 -3.08 20.30 -0.01
N THR A 71 -2.51 19.51 0.89
CA THR A 71 -1.55 18.43 0.60
C THR A 71 -2.11 17.09 1.06
N LEU A 72 -2.34 16.16 0.14
CA LEU A 72 -2.87 14.82 0.37
C LEU A 72 -1.77 13.78 0.14
N TRP A 73 -1.66 12.80 1.04
CA TRP A 73 -0.78 11.64 0.87
C TRP A 73 -1.27 10.43 1.65
N ALA A 74 -0.79 9.27 1.26
CA ALA A 74 -0.99 8.03 2.01
C ALA A 74 0.20 7.74 2.94
N THR A 75 -0.09 7.07 4.05
CA THR A 75 0.92 6.46 4.91
C THR A 75 0.64 4.97 5.00
N TRP A 76 1.66 4.14 4.86
CA TRP A 76 1.58 2.68 5.03
C TRP A 76 2.22 2.27 6.34
N ASN A 77 1.64 1.25 6.96
CA ASN A 77 2.14 0.63 8.16
C ASN A 77 2.34 -0.86 7.93
N ASN A 78 3.58 -1.32 8.13
CA ASN A 78 3.98 -2.72 8.05
C ASN A 78 3.65 -3.42 6.73
N GLY A 79 3.40 -2.68 5.65
CA GLY A 79 2.97 -3.26 4.37
C GLY A 79 1.64 -4.02 4.46
N VAL A 80 0.79 -3.73 5.44
CA VAL A 80 -0.53 -4.39 5.61
C VAL A 80 -1.66 -3.38 5.59
N THR A 81 -1.47 -2.26 6.28
CA THR A 81 -2.49 -1.21 6.33
C THR A 81 -1.95 0.09 5.77
N PHE A 82 -2.86 0.93 5.31
CA PHE A 82 -2.58 2.28 4.88
C PHE A 82 -3.67 3.23 5.38
N ARG A 83 -3.39 4.53 5.35
CA ARG A 83 -4.36 5.58 5.70
C ARG A 83 -4.11 6.81 4.87
N ALA A 84 -5.12 7.68 4.79
CA ALA A 84 -5.02 8.99 4.22
C ALA A 84 -4.58 10.01 5.28
N ASN A 85 -3.78 10.99 4.85
CA ASN A 85 -3.49 12.18 5.62
C ASN A 85 -3.68 13.38 4.69
N TYR A 86 -4.30 14.44 5.20
CA TYR A 86 -4.55 15.65 4.44
C TYR A 86 -4.31 16.88 5.31
N ASP A 87 -3.46 17.78 4.83
CA ASP A 87 -3.21 19.08 5.44
C ASP A 87 -3.84 20.17 4.59
N HIS A 88 -4.66 21.03 5.20
CA HIS A 88 -5.18 22.22 4.52
C HIS A 88 -5.21 23.43 5.47
N SER A 89 -4.57 24.54 5.08
CA SER A 89 -4.31 25.69 5.97
C SER A 89 -5.49 26.63 6.18
N TYR A 90 -6.48 26.63 5.26
CA TYR A 90 -7.48 27.71 5.20
C TYR A 90 -8.95 27.26 5.26
N LYS A 91 -9.22 25.96 5.15
CA LYS A 91 -10.57 25.39 5.05
C LYS A 91 -10.72 24.23 6.01
N VAL A 92 -11.94 24.03 6.49
CA VAL A 92 -12.33 22.80 7.15
C VAL A 92 -12.21 21.68 6.13
N HIS A 93 -11.55 20.60 6.51
CA HIS A 93 -11.17 19.55 5.57
C HIS A 93 -11.22 18.16 6.19
N ARG A 94 -11.31 17.14 5.36
CA ARG A 94 -11.27 15.73 5.77
C ARG A 94 -10.54 14.89 4.74
N CYS A 95 -10.21 13.66 5.13
CA CYS A 95 -9.66 12.68 4.21
C CYS A 95 -10.27 11.30 4.41
N SER A 96 -10.15 10.46 3.39
CA SER A 96 -10.54 9.05 3.48
C SER A 96 -9.64 8.14 2.69
N ALA A 97 -9.60 6.88 3.12
CA ALA A 97 -8.95 5.79 2.41
C ALA A 97 -10.01 4.80 1.93
N THR A 98 -9.87 4.31 0.70
CA THR A 98 -10.72 3.26 0.11
C THR A 98 -9.88 2.21 -0.58
N ASN A 99 -10.40 0.99 -0.70
CA ASN A 99 -9.74 -0.13 -1.34
C ASN A 99 -10.71 -0.92 -2.24
N ASP A 100 -10.25 -2.03 -2.84
CA ASP A 100 -11.07 -2.89 -3.73
C ASP A 100 -12.27 -3.54 -3.02
N HIS A 101 -12.26 -3.64 -1.68
CA HIS A 101 -13.37 -4.19 -0.91
C HIS A 101 -14.48 -3.15 -0.65
N GLU A 102 -14.45 -2.01 -1.35
CA GLU A 102 -15.36 -0.88 -1.16
C GLU A 102 -15.39 -0.35 0.29
N THR A 103 -14.40 -0.76 1.10
CA THR A 103 -14.32 -0.33 2.50
C THR A 103 -13.81 1.10 2.52
N ARG A 104 -14.51 1.96 3.25
CA ARG A 104 -14.21 3.38 3.36
C ARG A 104 -13.88 3.74 4.80
N MET A 105 -12.65 4.19 5.03
CA MET A 105 -12.22 4.73 6.32
C MET A 105 -12.09 6.24 6.20
N ARG A 106 -12.96 6.99 6.88
CA ARG A 106 -13.03 8.45 6.78
C ARG A 106 -12.60 9.08 8.11
N SER A 107 -11.86 10.19 8.03
CA SER A 107 -11.59 11.03 9.20
C SER A 107 -12.82 11.87 9.57
N GLU A 108 -12.85 12.37 10.80
CA GLU A 108 -13.66 13.54 11.13
C GLU A 108 -13.21 14.75 10.31
N TRP A 109 -14.06 15.77 10.24
CA TRP A 109 -13.68 17.08 9.72
C TRP A 109 -12.67 17.74 10.67
N ALA A 110 -11.57 18.23 10.11
CA ALA A 110 -10.52 18.93 10.79
C ALA A 110 -10.58 20.42 10.48
N SER A 111 -10.34 21.25 11.50
CA SER A 111 -10.23 22.70 11.36
C SER A 111 -9.04 23.11 10.48
N PRO A 112 -9.05 24.32 9.89
CA PRO A 112 -7.91 24.85 9.15
C PRO A 112 -6.60 24.75 9.94
N GLY A 113 -5.53 24.27 9.30
CA GLY A 113 -4.21 24.11 9.91
C GLY A 113 -4.05 22.87 10.79
N VAL A 114 -5.11 22.07 11.00
CA VAL A 114 -5.05 20.80 11.72
C VAL A 114 -5.07 19.64 10.73
N ARG A 115 -4.10 18.73 10.82
CA ARG A 115 -4.05 17.56 9.94
C ARG A 115 -5.27 16.65 10.09
N ALA A 116 -5.97 16.38 9.00
CA ALA A 116 -6.94 15.30 8.93
C ALA A 116 -6.21 13.96 8.75
N ILE A 117 -6.58 12.95 9.54
CA ILE A 117 -5.99 11.60 9.49
C ILE A 117 -7.11 10.57 9.49
N SER A 118 -7.18 9.71 8.48
CA SER A 118 -8.15 8.62 8.46
C SER A 118 -7.72 7.47 9.38
N PRO A 119 -8.65 6.62 9.84
CA PRO A 119 -8.30 5.33 10.41
C PRO A 119 -7.47 4.47 9.44
N TRP A 120 -6.77 3.48 9.98
CA TRP A 120 -6.04 2.49 9.18
C TRP A 120 -7.01 1.58 8.43
N LEU A 121 -6.74 1.38 7.14
CA LEU A 121 -7.45 0.47 6.26
C LEU A 121 -6.49 -0.62 5.77
N SER A 122 -6.92 -1.88 5.75
CA SER A 122 -6.15 -2.97 5.14
C SER A 122 -6.01 -2.73 3.64
N GLN A 123 -4.79 -2.81 3.11
CA GLN A 123 -4.57 -2.63 1.67
C GLN A 123 -5.03 -3.87 0.90
N THR A 124 -5.55 -3.66 -0.31
CA THR A 124 -5.83 -4.72 -1.31
C THR A 124 -4.69 -4.83 -2.31
N LEU A 125 -4.67 -5.82 -3.21
CA LEU A 125 -3.63 -5.95 -4.25
C LEU A 125 -3.65 -4.83 -5.31
N SER A 126 -4.77 -4.13 -5.40
CA SER A 126 -5.06 -3.06 -6.37
C SER A 126 -6.03 -2.05 -5.76
N ASN A 127 -6.20 -0.89 -6.41
CA ASN A 127 -7.28 0.06 -6.14
C ASN A 127 -7.28 0.64 -4.71
N ASN A 128 -6.12 0.71 -4.08
CA ASN A 128 -5.97 1.50 -2.86
C ASN A 128 -5.95 2.98 -3.24
N LYS A 129 -6.83 3.76 -2.63
CA LYS A 129 -7.04 5.17 -2.97
C LYS A 129 -7.14 6.00 -1.71
N VAL A 130 -6.71 7.25 -1.79
CA VAL A 130 -6.92 8.24 -0.76
C VAL A 130 -7.60 9.48 -1.33
N TRP A 131 -8.44 10.12 -0.53
CA TRP A 131 -9.32 11.21 -0.95
C TRP A 131 -9.21 12.38 0.01
N ALA A 132 -9.48 13.57 -0.50
CA ALA A 132 -9.54 14.81 0.22
C ALA A 132 -10.84 15.56 -0.13
N SER A 133 -11.44 16.17 0.90
CA SER A 133 -12.59 17.05 0.75
C SER A 133 -12.41 18.28 1.64
N THR A 134 -12.96 19.40 1.18
CA THR A 134 -13.01 20.66 1.91
C THR A 134 -14.47 21.10 2.00
N GLU A 135 -14.89 21.65 3.13
CA GLU A 135 -16.13 22.41 3.17
C GLU A 135 -15.94 23.72 2.39
N GLU A 136 -16.99 24.16 1.68
CA GLU A 136 -16.94 25.37 0.86
C GLU A 136 -16.72 26.63 1.69
#